data_AF-A0A969F2X7-F1
#
_entry.id   AF-A0A969F2X7-F1
#
_cell.length_a   1.000
_cell.length_b   1.000
_cell.length_c   1.000
_cell.angle_alpha   90.00
_cell.angle_beta   90.00
_cell.angle_gamma   90.00
#
_symmetry.space_group_name_H-M   'P 1'
#
loop_
_entity.id
_entity.type
_entity.pdbx_description
1 polymer ?
#
loop_
_entity_poly.entity_id
_entity_poly.type
_entity_poly.pdbx_seq_one_letter_code
_entity_poly.pdbx_strand_id
1 'polypeptide(L)'
;MKEEFDALGVPWERRGARNDEYIAAMRALWAGPHAEFHGEFVDFEPVTCSPRPVQQSIPILVGGDTDAAISRAVRLADGYFPGKVTLPA
;
A
#
# COMPACT_ATOMS: atom_id res chain seq x y z
N MET A 1 6.34 7.61 -13.31
CA MET A 1 5.32 7.78 -12.25
C MET A 1 4.14 8.65 -12.65
N LYS A 2 4.24 9.98 -12.90
CA LYS A 2 3.03 10.76 -13.27
C LYS A 2 2.37 10.25 -14.56
N GLU A 3 3.19 9.96 -15.57
CA GLU A 3 2.74 9.39 -16.85
C GLU A 3 2.02 8.03 -16.68
N GLU A 4 2.44 7.19 -15.73
CA GLU A 4 1.76 5.91 -15.43
C GLU A 4 0.38 6.14 -14.81
N PHE A 5 0.26 7.11 -13.93
CA PHE A 5 -1.03 7.49 -13.32
C PHE A 5 -1.99 8.03 -14.39
N ASP A 6 -1.49 8.91 -15.26
CA ASP A 6 -2.27 9.44 -16.38
C ASP A 6 -2.70 8.32 -17.34
N ALA A 7 -1.82 7.34 -17.64
CA ALA A 7 -2.13 6.19 -18.48
C ALA A 7 -3.19 5.25 -17.87
N LEU A 8 -3.22 5.12 -16.54
CA LEU A 8 -4.22 4.33 -15.81
C LEU A 8 -5.51 5.11 -15.54
N GLY A 9 -5.58 6.40 -15.92
CA GLY A 9 -6.72 7.26 -15.61
C GLY A 9 -6.89 7.56 -14.12
N VAL A 10 -5.81 7.44 -13.34
CA VAL A 10 -5.82 7.60 -11.89
C VAL A 10 -5.26 8.98 -11.53
N PRO A 11 -5.98 9.81 -10.75
CA PRO A 11 -5.48 11.13 -10.35
C PRO A 11 -4.13 11.05 -9.64
N TRP A 12 -3.19 11.91 -10.04
CA TRP A 12 -1.86 12.01 -9.46
C TRP A 12 -1.90 12.53 -8.02
N GLU A 13 -2.82 13.45 -7.78
CA GLU A 13 -3.10 14.02 -6.48
C GLU A 13 -3.49 12.91 -5.51
N ARG A 14 -3.10 13.08 -4.24
CA ARG A 14 -3.45 12.16 -3.16
C ARG A 14 -2.99 10.70 -3.33
N ARG A 15 -2.11 10.40 -4.29
CA ARG A 15 -1.49 9.06 -4.46
C ARG A 15 -0.88 8.48 -3.18
N GLY A 16 -0.37 9.33 -2.28
CA GLY A 16 0.14 8.92 -0.98
C GLY A 16 -0.95 8.39 -0.04
N ALA A 17 -2.07 9.11 0.07
CA ALA A 17 -3.23 8.66 0.84
C ALA A 17 -3.83 7.39 0.23
N ARG A 18 -3.88 7.31 -1.11
CA ARG A 18 -4.30 6.10 -1.83
C ARG A 18 -3.41 4.90 -1.50
N ASN A 19 -2.08 5.08 -1.46
CA ASN A 19 -1.17 4.02 -1.06
C ASN A 19 -1.35 3.58 0.40
N ASP A 20 -1.63 4.52 1.32
CA ASP A 20 -1.93 4.17 2.73
C ASP A 20 -3.17 3.28 2.80
N GLU A 21 -4.22 3.63 2.05
CA GLU A 21 -5.46 2.86 2.02
C GLU A 21 -5.28 1.50 1.33
N TYR A 22 -4.47 1.42 0.27
CA TYR A 22 -4.15 0.16 -0.38
C TYR A 22 -3.50 -0.83 0.59
N ILE A 23 -2.61 -0.36 1.48
CA ILE A 23 -2.01 -1.21 2.52
C ILE A 23 -3.11 -1.74 3.45
N ALA A 24 -4.05 -0.90 3.88
CA ALA A 24 -5.15 -1.31 4.74
C ALA A 24 -6.08 -2.33 4.05
N ALA A 25 -6.47 -2.06 2.80
CA ALA A 25 -7.32 -2.94 2.02
C ALA A 25 -6.68 -4.31 1.76
N MET A 26 -5.38 -4.33 1.42
CA MET A 26 -4.64 -5.58 1.25
C MET A 26 -4.56 -6.38 2.55
N ARG A 27 -4.26 -5.74 3.68
CA ARG A 27 -4.25 -6.42 4.98
C ARG A 27 -5.62 -6.98 5.35
N ALA A 28 -6.71 -6.26 5.08
CA ALA A 28 -8.08 -6.76 5.26
C ALA A 28 -8.36 -7.97 4.37
N LEU A 29 -8.04 -7.87 3.08
CA LEU A 29 -8.25 -8.92 2.09
C LEU A 29 -7.51 -10.23 2.44
N TRP A 30 -6.34 -10.14 3.07
CA TRP A 30 -5.52 -11.29 3.43
C TRP A 30 -5.83 -11.88 4.82
N ALA A 31 -6.55 -11.16 5.69
CA ALA A 31 -6.79 -11.57 7.07
C ALA A 31 -7.66 -12.82 7.21
N GLY A 32 -8.54 -13.10 6.25
CA GLY A 32 -9.46 -14.22 6.35
C GLY A 32 -10.41 -14.38 5.16
N PRO A 33 -11.30 -15.40 5.22
CA PRO A 33 -12.38 -15.54 4.26
C PRO A 33 -13.44 -14.44 4.45
N HIS A 34 -14.16 -14.09 3.39
CA HIS A 34 -15.22 -13.06 3.41
C HIS A 34 -14.72 -11.68 3.87
N ALA A 35 -13.57 -11.24 3.36
CA ALA A 35 -13.07 -9.91 3.60
C ALA A 35 -13.95 -8.86 2.90
N GLU A 36 -14.11 -7.72 3.54
CA GLU A 36 -14.90 -6.58 3.09
C GLU A 36 -14.13 -5.30 3.45
N PHE A 37 -14.19 -4.28 2.60
CA PHE A 37 -13.48 -3.03 2.83
C PHE A 37 -14.19 -1.87 2.12
N HIS A 38 -14.48 -0.80 2.87
CA HIS A 38 -15.08 0.42 2.34
C HIS A 38 -14.23 1.61 2.74
N GLY A 39 -13.36 2.03 1.84
CA GLY A 39 -12.51 3.20 1.95
C GLY A 39 -12.88 4.27 0.93
N GLU A 40 -12.04 5.29 0.82
CA GLU A 40 -12.27 6.37 -0.14
C GLU A 40 -11.85 5.99 -1.56
N PHE A 41 -10.81 5.16 -1.69
CA PHE A 41 -10.20 4.76 -2.95
C PHE A 41 -10.43 3.28 -3.29
N VAL A 42 -10.64 2.43 -2.30
CA VAL A 42 -10.91 1.01 -2.43
C VAL A 42 -12.24 0.71 -1.78
N ASP A 43 -13.14 0.10 -2.53
CA ASP A 43 -14.46 -0.31 -2.07
C ASP A 43 -14.76 -1.68 -2.67
N PHE A 44 -14.93 -2.68 -1.80
CA PHE A 44 -15.39 -4.00 -2.21
C PHE A 44 -16.32 -4.62 -1.16
N GLU A 45 -17.39 -5.20 -1.68
CA GLU A 45 -18.32 -6.09 -0.98
C GLU A 45 -17.63 -7.38 -0.49
N PRO A 46 -18.26 -8.20 0.35
CA PRO A 46 -17.66 -9.43 0.88
C PRO A 46 -17.11 -10.36 -0.22
N VAL A 47 -15.78 -10.52 -0.25
CA VAL A 47 -15.03 -11.36 -1.20
C VAL A 47 -14.09 -12.33 -0.50
N THR A 48 -13.58 -13.32 -1.24
CA THR A 48 -12.55 -14.24 -0.73
C THR A 48 -11.35 -14.25 -1.67
N CYS A 49 -10.16 -13.96 -1.14
CA CYS A 49 -8.89 -14.08 -1.85
C CYS A 49 -8.27 -15.46 -1.62
N SER A 50 -8.08 -16.23 -2.69
CA SER A 50 -7.43 -17.55 -2.67
C SER A 50 -6.34 -17.63 -3.75
N PRO A 51 -5.19 -18.30 -3.49
CA PRO A 51 -4.82 -18.96 -2.24
C PRO A 51 -4.50 -17.97 -1.12
N ARG A 52 -4.67 -18.41 0.13
CA ARG A 52 -4.33 -17.57 1.29
C ARG A 52 -2.82 -17.54 1.55
N PRO A 53 -2.29 -16.42 2.09
CA PRO A 53 -0.90 -16.37 2.54
C PRO A 53 -0.63 -17.47 3.58
N VAL A 54 0.47 -18.19 3.41
CA VAL A 54 0.89 -19.23 4.36
C VAL A 54 1.10 -18.64 5.76
N GLN A 55 1.56 -17.39 5.85
CA GLN A 55 1.94 -16.71 7.10
C GLN A 55 0.82 -15.86 7.72
N GLN A 56 -0.47 -16.09 7.40
CA GLN A 56 -1.65 -15.29 7.79
C GLN A 56 -1.61 -13.79 7.40
N SER A 57 -0.45 -13.29 6.97
CA SER A 57 -0.18 -11.95 6.49
C SER A 57 0.96 -12.01 5.48
N ILE A 58 1.01 -11.06 4.54
CA ILE A 58 2.13 -10.86 3.63
C ILE A 58 2.91 -9.63 4.13
N PRO A 59 4.23 -9.73 4.36
CA PRO A 59 5.04 -8.57 4.74
C PRO A 59 5.00 -7.50 3.64
N ILE A 60 4.68 -6.27 4.02
CA ILE A 60 4.69 -5.12 3.11
C ILE A 60 5.95 -4.31 3.37
N LEU A 61 6.74 -4.08 2.33
CA LEU A 61 7.86 -3.15 2.35
C LEU A 61 7.45 -1.85 1.66
N VAL A 62 7.66 -0.71 2.33
CA VAL A 62 7.45 0.60 1.70
C VAL A 62 8.79 1.17 1.29
N GLY A 63 8.89 1.55 0.02
CA GLY A 63 10.06 2.20 -0.54
C GLY A 63 9.88 3.68 -0.84
N GLY A 64 10.98 4.42 -0.83
CA GLY A 64 11.02 5.85 -1.16
C GLY A 64 12.03 6.59 -0.29
N ASP A 65 12.26 7.86 -0.61
CA ASP A 65 13.23 8.75 0.04
C ASP A 65 12.61 10.08 0.52
N THR A 66 11.30 10.25 0.35
CA THR A 66 10.56 11.41 0.86
C THR A 66 10.10 11.19 2.30
N ASP A 67 9.99 12.25 3.09
CA ASP A 67 9.46 12.19 4.46
C ASP A 67 8.09 11.50 4.53
N ALA A 68 7.23 11.74 3.55
CA ALA A 68 5.91 11.10 3.47
C ALA A 68 6.00 9.59 3.18
N ALA A 69 7.01 9.12 2.43
CA ALA A 69 7.25 7.71 2.19
C ALA A 69 7.83 7.03 3.44
N ILE A 70 8.82 7.67 4.08
CA ILE A 70 9.44 7.19 5.30
C ILE A 70 8.41 7.10 6.44
N SER A 71 7.60 8.15 6.63
CA SER A 71 6.53 8.18 7.64
C SER A 71 5.51 7.05 7.43
N ARG A 72 5.12 6.77 6.18
CA ARG A 72 4.26 5.62 5.83
C ARG A 72 4.91 4.30 6.18
N ALA A 73 6.20 4.12 5.86
CA ALA A 73 6.93 2.90 6.19
C ALA A 73 6.92 2.64 7.70
N VAL A 74 7.21 3.68 8.50
CA VAL A 74 7.21 3.59 9.97
C VAL A 74 5.82 3.25 10.53
N ARG A 75 4.75 3.81 9.94
CA ARG A 75 3.39 3.65 10.47
C ARG A 75 2.70 2.36 10.04
N LEU A 76 2.91 1.91 8.80
CA LEU A 76 2.02 0.94 8.13
C LEU A 76 2.73 -0.32 7.58
N ALA A 77 4.05 -0.29 7.44
CA ALA A 77 4.81 -1.32 6.76
C ALA A 77 5.56 -2.24 7.75
N ASP A 78 5.92 -3.42 7.28
CA ASP A 78 6.74 -4.39 8.02
C ASP A 78 8.25 -4.15 7.78
N GLY A 79 8.58 -3.28 6.83
CA GLY A 79 9.94 -2.84 6.58
C GLY A 79 10.02 -1.65 5.64
N TYR A 80 11.21 -1.08 5.56
CA TYR A 80 11.53 0.08 4.75
C TYR A 80 12.58 -0.27 3.71
N PHE A 81 12.34 0.08 2.45
CA PHE A 81 13.28 -0.09 1.35
C PHE A 81 13.80 1.28 0.90
N PRO A 82 14.98 1.72 1.34
CA PRO A 82 15.43 3.08 1.09
C PRO A 82 15.57 3.36 -0.41
N GLY A 83 15.14 4.57 -0.81
CA GLY A 83 15.44 5.12 -2.13
C GLY A 83 16.91 5.54 -2.27
N LYS A 84 17.18 6.55 -3.10
CA LYS A 84 18.54 7.11 -3.18
C LYS A 84 18.88 7.77 -1.84
N VAL A 85 19.69 7.11 -1.04
CA VAL A 85 20.28 7.74 0.14
C VAL A 85 21.48 8.55 -0.33
N THR A 86 21.36 9.87 -0.36
CA THR A 86 22.55 10.73 -0.44
C THR A 86 23.19 10.74 0.94
N LEU A 87 24.25 9.97 1.11
CA LEU A 87 25.06 10.06 2.32
C LEU A 87 25.78 11.42 2.31
N PRO A 88 25.83 12.14 3.46
CA PRO A 88 26.70 13.30 3.58
C PRO A 88 28.16 12.86 3.37
N ALA A 89 28.93 13.72 2.70
CA ALA A 89 30.37 13.54 2.48
C ALA A 89 31.15 13.53 3.80
#